data_AF-A0A3N5XP03-F1
#
_entry.id   AF-A0A3N5XP03-F1
#
_cell.length_a   1.000
_cell.length_b   1.000
_cell.length_c   1.000
_cell.angle_alpha   90.00
_cell.angle_beta   90.00
_cell.angle_gamma   90.00
#
_symmetry.space_group_name_H-M   'P 1'
#
loop_
_entity.id
_entity.type
_entity.pdbx_description
1 polymer ?
#
loop_
_entity_poly.entity_id
_entity_poly.type
_entity_poly.pdbx_seq_one_letter_code
_entity_poly.pdbx_strand_id
1 'polypeptide(L)'
;MRPRLFLALIAAVALASCRNPPARPAPGLGNGPPQQITGNEGLGWDQPGNPADLADIRFAVYVDGNRSQLTETSCGTTAGPAGFPCSGRLPPMSPGTHTLELSAFVEDGSNVLESPRSAPIRVVVSSGTAIARGTAAEGGLTAGRSEAQPGALQHGTVVTAADATRLRIEVLTGELHDPASVAVAPDGTLFVAERAGRVLLVRDDAVTPRPALVIDDVVAEGTGQLLAVALDPRFEATGFLFAIYTAPSRTGAPAFRIARFRRAGDFFAEQAIILDGVPAGPVRPSASLAFGPDGKLYAAFDAGGEPDSAGDLASFNGKVLRLNPDGTTPRDQPLASPVHAYPFGSPRGMAWQRDAGVLWVAEEGEEGDGRLTALVDTRPGRARVGQVFAVPGGATALALYESDRVPALRGNLLVGGGNGGILRLRVDPHDAARIDGAERLLQDAGRVEVVAVAPDGTVYFCTAGTLARLVPDVR
;
A
#
# COMPACT_ATOMS: atom_id res chain seq x y z
N MET A 1 73.00 35.94 0.92
CA MET A 1 71.82 36.83 1.02
C MET A 1 70.91 36.56 -0.18
N ARG A 2 69.65 36.17 0.07
CA ARG A 2 68.57 36.37 -0.93
C ARG A 2 68.41 37.89 -1.11
N PRO A 3 68.08 38.41 -2.31
CA PRO A 3 66.68 38.35 -2.75
C PRO A 3 66.40 38.42 -4.27
N ARG A 4 65.19 37.97 -4.64
CA ARG A 4 64.19 38.58 -5.57
C ARG A 4 64.60 38.90 -7.03
N LEU A 5 63.74 38.94 -8.05
CA LEU A 5 62.37 38.53 -8.41
C LEU A 5 62.07 39.33 -9.71
N PHE A 6 61.25 38.80 -10.63
CA PHE A 6 60.59 39.50 -11.77
C PHE A 6 61.49 40.04 -12.90
N LEU A 7 61.11 40.13 -14.19
CA LEU A 7 60.00 39.64 -15.05
C LEU A 7 60.20 40.37 -16.40
N ALA A 8 60.08 39.68 -17.54
CA ALA A 8 59.79 40.18 -18.90
C ALA A 8 60.32 39.16 -19.94
N LEU A 9 59.70 38.88 -21.09
CA LEU A 9 58.42 39.23 -21.70
C LEU A 9 58.31 38.40 -23.01
N ILE A 10 57.15 37.76 -23.22
CA ILE A 10 56.42 37.50 -24.48
C ILE A 10 57.10 36.77 -25.67
N ALA A 11 56.45 35.67 -26.08
CA ALA A 11 55.96 35.49 -27.47
C ALA A 11 54.81 34.48 -27.49
N ALA A 12 53.66 34.90 -28.01
CA ALA A 12 52.46 34.08 -28.16
C ALA A 12 52.65 33.01 -29.24
N VAL A 13 52.17 31.80 -28.99
CA VAL A 13 51.99 30.76 -30.00
C VAL A 13 50.54 30.26 -29.92
N ALA A 14 49.76 30.61 -30.93
CA ALA A 14 48.55 29.91 -31.29
C ALA A 14 48.90 28.99 -32.47
N LEU A 15 48.92 27.68 -32.22
CA LEU A 15 48.79 26.64 -33.24
C LEU A 15 47.94 25.52 -32.64
N ALA A 16 46.74 25.39 -33.18
CA ALA A 16 45.88 24.24 -32.96
C ALA A 16 46.53 22.99 -33.58
N SER A 17 46.78 21.97 -32.76
CA SER A 17 46.83 20.58 -33.20
C SER A 17 46.61 19.64 -32.02
N CYS A 18 45.45 18.98 -32.07
CA CYS A 18 45.15 17.63 -31.61
C CYS A 18 46.06 17.02 -30.52
N ARG A 19 45.61 17.07 -29.26
CA ARG A 19 45.79 15.92 -28.37
C ARG A 19 44.47 15.16 -28.37
N ASN A 20 44.51 13.96 -28.93
CA ASN A 20 43.43 12.99 -28.87
C ASN A 20 42.86 12.97 -27.44
N PRO A 21 41.53 13.10 -27.26
CA PRO A 21 40.94 12.74 -25.97
C PRO A 21 41.38 11.30 -25.64
N PRO A 22 41.62 10.98 -24.36
CA PRO A 22 42.00 9.62 -23.96
C PRO A 22 41.04 8.64 -24.63
N ALA A 23 41.58 7.55 -25.17
CA ALA A 23 40.81 6.53 -25.85
C ALA A 23 39.59 6.20 -24.98
N ARG A 24 38.39 6.45 -25.52
CA ARG A 24 37.15 6.05 -24.87
C ARG A 24 37.31 4.58 -24.49
N PRO A 25 36.96 4.17 -23.26
CA PRO A 25 36.79 2.76 -22.99
C PRO A 25 35.91 2.21 -24.10
N ALA A 26 36.35 1.15 -24.78
CA ALA A 26 35.48 0.43 -25.69
C ALA A 26 34.16 0.18 -24.93
N PRO A 27 32.98 0.49 -25.52
CA PRO A 27 31.72 0.23 -24.84
C PRO A 27 31.76 -1.24 -24.44
N GLY A 28 31.76 -1.49 -23.14
CA GLY A 28 31.66 -2.85 -22.63
C GLY A 28 30.45 -3.44 -23.31
N LEU A 29 30.65 -4.52 -24.07
CA LEU A 29 29.55 -5.28 -24.61
C LEU A 29 28.63 -5.57 -23.43
N GLY A 30 27.42 -5.01 -23.46
CA GLY A 30 26.33 -5.27 -22.52
C GLY A 30 25.86 -6.72 -22.66
N ASN A 31 26.76 -7.64 -22.34
CA ASN A 31 26.61 -9.08 -22.32
C ASN A 31 26.61 -9.57 -20.85
N GLY A 32 26.44 -8.65 -19.89
CA GLY A 32 26.09 -9.03 -18.53
C GLY A 32 24.75 -9.77 -18.54
N PRO A 33 24.56 -10.77 -17.67
CA PRO A 33 23.28 -11.45 -17.57
C PRO A 33 22.17 -10.41 -17.26
N PRO A 34 20.94 -10.60 -17.79
CA PRO A 34 19.85 -9.68 -17.54
C PRO A 34 19.62 -9.48 -16.04
N GLN A 35 19.55 -8.22 -15.61
CA GLN A 35 19.34 -7.87 -14.20
C GLN A 35 17.86 -8.03 -13.84
N GLN A 36 17.57 -8.79 -12.78
CA GLN A 36 16.20 -8.96 -12.30
C GLN A 36 15.78 -7.73 -11.50
N ILE A 37 14.68 -7.11 -11.91
CA ILE A 37 14.12 -5.92 -11.26
C ILE A 37 12.60 -6.09 -11.07
N THR A 38 12.03 -5.36 -10.12
CA THR A 38 10.60 -5.36 -9.78
C THR A 38 9.82 -4.22 -10.42
N GLY A 39 10.52 -3.31 -11.13
CA GLY A 39 9.94 -2.16 -11.84
C GLY A 39 9.80 -0.91 -10.96
N ASN A 40 10.27 -0.96 -9.72
CA ASN A 40 10.24 0.16 -8.76
C ASN A 40 11.63 0.69 -8.41
N GLU A 41 12.68 0.09 -8.97
CA GLU A 41 14.06 0.45 -8.73
C GLU A 41 14.44 1.79 -9.39
N GLY A 42 15.33 2.53 -8.73
CA GLY A 42 16.01 3.67 -9.32
C GLY A 42 17.19 3.23 -10.19
N LEU A 43 17.44 3.96 -11.27
CA LEU A 43 18.65 3.84 -12.06
C LEU A 43 19.72 4.78 -11.48
N GLY A 44 20.90 4.24 -11.14
CA GLY A 44 22.07 5.02 -10.75
C GLY A 44 23.12 5.08 -11.86
N TRP A 45 23.77 6.23 -12.04
CA TRP A 45 24.87 6.40 -12.99
C TRP A 45 25.86 7.48 -12.53
N ASP A 46 27.09 7.47 -13.02
CA ASP A 46 28.05 8.55 -12.80
C ASP A 46 28.00 9.53 -13.98
N GLN A 47 27.70 10.80 -13.69
CA GLN A 47 27.64 11.86 -14.71
C GLN A 47 28.98 12.59 -14.81
N PRO A 48 29.70 12.51 -15.94
CA PRO A 48 30.86 13.35 -16.18
C PRO A 48 30.42 14.80 -16.41
N GLY A 49 31.16 15.75 -15.83
CA GLY A 49 30.86 17.18 -15.97
C GLY A 49 31.51 18.00 -14.87
N ASN A 50 31.11 19.25 -14.75
CA ASN A 50 31.42 20.10 -13.60
C ASN A 50 30.12 20.44 -12.82
N PRO A 51 30.20 20.91 -11.55
CA PRO A 51 29.00 21.17 -10.74
C PRO A 51 28.03 22.20 -11.32
N ALA A 52 28.52 23.18 -12.08
CA ALA A 52 27.69 24.23 -12.67
C ALA A 52 26.85 23.68 -13.83
N ASP A 53 27.40 22.75 -14.62
CA ASP A 53 26.72 22.16 -15.77
C ASP A 53 25.56 21.23 -15.34
N LEU A 54 25.63 20.61 -14.15
CA LEU A 54 24.62 19.65 -13.68
C LEU A 54 23.25 20.28 -13.39
N ALA A 55 23.19 21.59 -13.12
CA ALA A 55 21.94 22.27 -12.81
C ALA A 55 20.98 22.33 -14.01
N ASP A 56 21.54 22.40 -15.22
CA ASP A 56 20.78 22.59 -16.46
C ASP A 56 20.61 21.28 -17.25
N ILE A 57 21.34 20.23 -16.88
CA ILE A 57 21.22 18.92 -17.50
C ILE A 57 19.97 18.21 -16.99
N ARG A 58 19.24 17.60 -17.93
CA ARG A 58 18.13 16.67 -17.69
C ARG A 58 18.50 15.31 -18.27
N PHE A 59 17.80 14.28 -17.86
CA PHE A 59 18.10 12.91 -18.27
C PHE A 59 16.87 12.25 -18.88
N ALA A 60 17.08 11.53 -19.98
CA ALA A 60 16.05 10.72 -20.61
C ALA A 60 16.48 9.25 -20.57
N VAL A 61 15.54 8.39 -20.23
CA VAL A 61 15.69 6.94 -20.34
C VAL A 61 14.91 6.45 -21.54
N TYR A 62 15.48 5.47 -22.23
CA TYR A 62 14.85 4.76 -23.31
C TYR A 62 14.54 3.35 -22.85
N VAL A 63 13.25 3.01 -22.81
CA VAL A 63 12.80 1.63 -22.57
C VAL A 63 12.41 1.05 -23.92
N ASP A 64 13.15 0.06 -24.39
CA ASP A 64 12.98 -0.56 -25.71
C ASP A 64 12.92 0.47 -26.86
N GLY A 65 13.71 1.54 -26.73
CA GLY A 65 13.77 2.63 -27.71
C GLY A 65 12.72 3.74 -27.53
N ASN A 66 11.76 3.59 -26.61
CA ASN A 66 10.79 4.63 -26.28
C ASN A 66 11.37 5.62 -25.26
N ARG A 67 11.53 6.89 -25.68
CA ARG A 67 12.08 7.95 -24.85
C ARG A 67 11.10 8.40 -23.79
N SER A 68 11.56 8.48 -22.54
CA SER A 68 10.87 9.14 -21.44
C SER A 68 11.86 9.97 -20.64
N GLN A 69 11.46 11.15 -20.17
CA GLN A 69 12.30 11.91 -19.25
C GLN A 69 12.29 11.22 -17.89
N LEU A 70 13.47 11.08 -17.26
CA LEU A 70 13.58 10.57 -15.90
C LEU A 70 13.08 11.63 -14.92
N THR A 71 12.26 11.18 -13.97
CA THR A 71 11.77 11.99 -12.86
C THR A 71 12.58 11.68 -11.60
N GLU A 72 12.51 12.58 -10.61
CA GLU A 72 13.22 12.43 -9.33
C GLU A 72 14.75 12.30 -9.51
N THR A 73 15.30 12.95 -10.54
CA THR A 73 16.74 12.89 -10.79
C THR A 73 17.51 13.71 -9.76
N SER A 74 18.47 13.10 -9.08
CA SER A 74 19.35 13.75 -8.11
C SER A 74 20.80 13.36 -8.39
N CYS A 75 21.68 14.37 -8.45
CA CYS A 75 23.12 14.19 -8.57
C CYS A 75 23.81 14.69 -7.30
N GLY A 76 24.78 13.92 -6.81
CA GLY A 76 25.61 14.33 -5.69
C GLY A 76 26.43 15.59 -6.00
N THR A 77 26.82 16.32 -4.96
CA THR A 77 27.58 17.57 -5.08
C THR A 77 29.10 17.37 -5.08
N THR A 78 29.56 16.14 -4.86
CA THR A 78 30.98 15.76 -4.82
C THR A 78 31.26 14.75 -5.92
N ALA A 79 32.23 15.05 -6.79
CA ALA A 79 32.63 14.15 -7.86
C ALA A 79 33.49 12.99 -7.31
N GLY A 80 33.16 11.78 -7.75
CA GLY A 80 34.04 10.62 -7.66
C GLY A 80 34.96 10.49 -8.88
N PRO A 81 35.74 9.40 -8.96
CA PRO A 81 36.68 9.16 -10.06
C PRO A 81 36.02 9.07 -11.46
N ALA A 82 34.73 8.72 -11.52
CA ALA A 82 33.97 8.53 -12.76
C ALA A 82 33.00 9.68 -13.09
N GLY A 83 32.86 10.67 -12.21
CA GLY A 83 31.88 11.75 -12.34
C GLY A 83 31.07 11.97 -11.05
N PHE A 84 29.96 12.69 -11.17
CA PHE A 84 29.03 12.91 -10.06
C PHE A 84 28.03 11.75 -10.00
N PRO A 85 27.85 11.11 -8.84
CA PRO A 85 26.89 10.02 -8.71
C PRO A 85 25.48 10.59 -8.81
N CYS A 86 24.75 10.16 -9.83
CA CYS A 86 23.39 10.54 -10.10
C CYS A 86 22.46 9.33 -9.96
N SER A 87 21.20 9.61 -9.67
CA SER A 87 20.13 8.62 -9.61
C SER A 87 18.85 9.21 -10.15
N GLY A 88 17.94 8.37 -10.62
CA GLY A 88 16.61 8.76 -11.09
C GLY A 88 15.68 7.57 -11.13
N ARG A 89 14.37 7.82 -11.04
CA ARG A 89 13.38 6.75 -10.98
C ARG A 89 13.07 6.20 -12.37
N LEU A 90 13.10 4.87 -12.53
CA LEU A 90 12.69 4.25 -13.78
C LEU A 90 11.18 4.45 -14.02
N PRO A 91 10.76 4.70 -15.27
CA PRO A 91 9.34 4.72 -15.61
C PRO A 91 8.74 3.31 -15.43
N PRO A 92 7.42 3.21 -15.22
CA PRO A 92 6.76 1.92 -15.10
C PRO A 92 6.98 1.09 -16.37
N MET A 93 7.37 -0.17 -16.19
CA MET A 93 7.59 -1.14 -17.26
C MET A 93 6.70 -2.34 -17.05
N SER A 94 6.22 -2.93 -18.15
CA SER A 94 5.51 -4.20 -18.09
C SER A 94 6.44 -5.31 -17.58
N PRO A 95 5.89 -6.42 -17.02
CA PRO A 95 6.69 -7.62 -16.80
C PRO A 95 7.27 -8.13 -18.13
N GLY A 96 8.55 -8.48 -18.14
CA GLY A 96 9.24 -8.93 -19.35
C GLY A 96 10.69 -8.46 -19.45
N THR A 97 11.36 -8.86 -20.53
CA THR A 97 12.74 -8.41 -20.81
C THR A 97 12.70 -7.07 -21.50
N HIS A 98 13.37 -6.07 -20.92
CA HIS A 98 13.46 -4.71 -21.44
C HIS A 98 14.92 -4.30 -21.63
N THR A 99 15.15 -3.41 -22.59
CA THR A 99 16.45 -2.76 -22.82
C THR A 99 16.38 -1.31 -22.38
N LEU A 100 17.29 -0.93 -21.49
CA LEU A 100 17.42 0.42 -20.95
C LEU A 100 18.65 1.13 -21.51
N GLU A 101 18.47 2.35 -21.98
CA GLU A 101 19.56 3.25 -22.36
C GLU A 101 19.32 4.63 -21.75
N LEU A 102 20.38 5.36 -21.41
CA LEU A 102 20.32 6.69 -20.80
C LEU A 102 20.96 7.73 -21.71
N SER A 103 20.38 8.92 -21.76
CA SER A 103 21.01 10.10 -22.36
C SER A 103 20.85 11.32 -21.45
N ALA A 104 21.76 12.27 -21.60
CA ALA A 104 21.66 13.60 -21.01
C ALA A 104 21.19 14.58 -22.10
N PHE A 105 20.34 15.54 -21.74
CA PHE A 105 19.92 16.60 -22.65
C PHE A 105 19.80 17.94 -21.93
N VAL A 106 19.91 19.01 -22.72
CA VAL A 106 19.66 20.39 -22.28
C VAL A 106 18.64 21.01 -23.23
N GLU A 107 17.74 21.82 -22.69
CA GLU A 107 16.77 22.58 -23.45
C GLU A 107 17.28 24.02 -23.63
N ASP A 108 17.53 24.42 -24.87
CA ASP A 108 17.86 25.81 -25.22
C ASP A 108 16.74 26.38 -26.10
N GLY A 109 15.78 27.04 -25.43
CA GLY A 109 14.56 27.54 -26.06
C GLY A 109 13.71 26.40 -26.61
N SER A 110 13.56 26.34 -27.94
CA SER A 110 12.82 25.27 -28.63
C SER A 110 13.70 24.12 -29.13
N ASN A 111 15.02 24.18 -28.90
CA ASN A 111 15.96 23.17 -29.35
C ASN A 111 16.36 22.26 -28.18
N VAL A 112 16.30 20.95 -28.40
CA VAL A 112 16.79 19.94 -27.46
C VAL A 112 18.13 19.42 -27.97
N LEU A 113 19.19 19.68 -27.22
CA LEU A 113 20.51 19.12 -27.49
C LEU A 113 20.70 17.89 -26.60
N GLU A 114 20.71 16.71 -27.22
CA GLU A 114 20.78 15.43 -26.52
C GLU A 114 22.08 14.67 -26.84
N SER A 115 22.67 14.07 -25.81
CA SER A 115 23.89 13.27 -25.93
C SER A 115 23.64 11.96 -26.68
N PRO A 116 24.71 11.29 -27.15
CA PRO A 116 24.60 9.87 -27.50
C PRO A 116 24.06 9.05 -26.32
N ARG A 117 23.32 7.98 -26.62
CA ARG A 117 22.81 7.04 -25.62
C ARG A 117 23.95 6.24 -25.00
N SER A 118 23.77 5.85 -23.75
CA SER A 118 24.64 4.92 -23.04
C SER A 118 24.68 3.56 -23.72
N ALA A 119 25.59 2.68 -23.28
CA ALA A 119 25.46 1.27 -23.59
C ALA A 119 24.13 0.71 -23.03
N PRO A 120 23.49 -0.24 -23.74
CA PRO A 120 22.23 -0.81 -23.30
C PRO A 120 22.42 -1.72 -22.09
N ILE A 121 21.50 -1.62 -21.13
CA ILE A 121 21.36 -2.52 -19.99
C ILE A 121 20.12 -3.37 -20.23
N ARG A 122 20.27 -4.70 -20.18
CA ARG A 122 19.11 -5.60 -20.22
C ARG A 122 18.61 -5.86 -18.81
N VAL A 123 17.33 -5.63 -18.62
CA VAL A 123 16.64 -5.93 -17.37
C VAL A 123 15.51 -6.91 -17.65
N VAL A 124 15.24 -7.78 -16.69
CA VAL A 124 14.03 -8.60 -16.69
C VAL A 124 13.17 -8.07 -15.56
N VAL A 125 12.07 -7.45 -15.92
CA VAL A 125 11.05 -6.99 -14.98
C VAL A 125 10.24 -8.23 -14.61
N SER A 126 10.50 -8.77 -13.43
CA SER A 126 9.72 -9.88 -12.89
C SER A 126 8.45 -9.31 -12.27
N SER A 127 7.29 -9.70 -12.78
CA SER A 127 6.08 -9.76 -11.96
C SER A 127 6.40 -10.69 -10.81
N GLY A 128 6.57 -10.17 -9.59
CA GLY A 128 7.10 -10.91 -8.45
C GLY A 128 6.40 -12.26 -8.24
N THR A 129 7.03 -13.34 -8.72
CA THR A 129 7.00 -14.71 -8.17
C THR A 129 8.09 -15.56 -8.84
N ALA A 130 8.86 -16.30 -8.03
CA ALA A 130 9.94 -17.17 -8.47
C ALA A 130 9.45 -18.58 -8.93
N ILE A 131 9.94 -18.99 -10.11
CA ILE A 131 10.33 -20.32 -10.65
C ILE A 131 9.54 -21.59 -10.26
N ALA A 132 9.10 -22.34 -11.30
CA ALA A 132 9.16 -23.81 -11.31
C ALA A 132 9.50 -24.37 -12.72
N ARG A 133 10.44 -25.31 -12.78
CA ARG A 133 10.85 -26.10 -13.95
C ARG A 133 9.71 -27.05 -14.38
N GLY A 134 9.51 -27.18 -15.70
CA GLY A 134 8.69 -28.23 -16.29
C GLY A 134 8.87 -28.31 -17.81
N THR A 135 9.45 -29.41 -18.26
CA THR A 135 9.63 -29.82 -19.66
C THR A 135 8.30 -30.09 -20.38
N ALA A 136 8.13 -29.62 -21.63
CA ALA A 136 7.63 -30.43 -22.77
C ALA A 136 7.40 -29.59 -24.04
N ALA A 137 8.05 -30.04 -25.13
CA ALA A 137 7.62 -30.18 -26.52
C ALA A 137 6.88 -29.03 -27.26
N GLU A 138 7.50 -28.67 -28.39
CA GLU A 138 6.97 -27.91 -29.53
C GLU A 138 5.75 -28.56 -30.18
N GLY A 139 4.87 -27.72 -30.74
CA GLY A 139 3.78 -28.13 -31.63
C GLY A 139 2.76 -27.00 -31.82
N GLY A 140 3.03 -26.10 -32.77
CA GLY A 140 2.15 -24.97 -33.07
C GLY A 140 0.82 -25.36 -33.71
N LEU A 141 -0.15 -24.46 -33.63
CA LEU A 141 -1.02 -24.01 -34.73
C LEU A 141 -1.96 -22.90 -34.24
N THR A 142 -2.18 -21.97 -35.16
CA THR A 142 -2.87 -20.70 -35.05
C THR A 142 -4.38 -20.82 -34.80
N ALA A 143 -4.91 -20.01 -33.90
CA ALA A 143 -6.29 -19.51 -33.96
C ALA A 143 -6.40 -18.26 -33.09
N GLY A 144 -6.71 -17.13 -33.73
CA GLY A 144 -6.91 -15.84 -33.07
C GLY A 144 -7.96 -15.97 -31.95
N ARG A 145 -7.50 -15.77 -30.72
CA ARG A 145 -8.33 -15.30 -29.62
C ARG A 145 -7.83 -13.92 -29.27
N SER A 146 -8.75 -12.96 -29.29
CA SER A 146 -8.59 -11.67 -28.61
C SER A 146 -7.89 -11.92 -27.27
N GLU A 147 -6.66 -11.43 -27.13
CA GLU A 147 -5.97 -11.37 -25.84
C GLU A 147 -6.82 -10.50 -24.93
N ALA A 148 -7.53 -11.13 -24.00
CA ALA A 148 -8.14 -10.42 -22.89
C ALA A 148 -7.01 -9.90 -22.01
N GLN A 149 -6.89 -8.58 -21.92
CA GLN A 149 -6.07 -7.87 -20.95
C GLN A 149 -6.31 -8.44 -19.54
N PRO A 150 -5.28 -8.70 -18.71
CA PRO A 150 -5.50 -9.11 -17.33
C PRO A 150 -6.26 -8.02 -16.54
N GLY A 151 -7.50 -8.35 -16.12
CA GLY A 151 -8.01 -8.05 -14.77
C GLY A 151 -8.73 -6.73 -14.49
N ALA A 152 -9.38 -6.05 -15.45
CA ALA A 152 -10.34 -5.00 -15.08
C ALA A 152 -11.60 -5.67 -14.49
N LEU A 153 -11.99 -5.32 -13.26
CA LEU A 153 -13.24 -5.78 -12.64
C LEU A 153 -14.43 -5.52 -13.56
N GLN A 154 -15.07 -6.59 -14.03
CA GLN A 154 -16.20 -6.50 -14.96
C GLN A 154 -17.52 -6.51 -14.19
N HIS A 155 -18.31 -5.45 -14.36
CA HIS A 155 -19.67 -5.40 -13.83
C HIS A 155 -20.51 -6.54 -14.44
N GLY A 156 -21.29 -7.23 -13.61
CA GLY A 156 -22.15 -8.34 -14.01
C GLY A 156 -21.47 -9.71 -14.07
N THR A 157 -20.15 -9.79 -13.90
CA THR A 157 -19.44 -11.06 -13.81
C THR A 157 -19.94 -11.88 -12.63
N VAL A 158 -20.21 -13.16 -12.87
CA VAL A 158 -20.65 -14.11 -11.84
C VAL A 158 -19.44 -14.92 -11.37
N VAL A 159 -19.17 -14.87 -10.07
CA VAL A 159 -18.23 -15.77 -9.39
C VAL A 159 -19.01 -16.92 -8.76
N THR A 160 -18.45 -18.12 -8.81
CA THR A 160 -19.05 -19.32 -8.23
C THR A 160 -18.08 -19.91 -7.22
N ALA A 161 -18.50 -19.96 -5.95
CA ALA A 161 -17.74 -20.58 -4.87
C ALA A 161 -17.76 -22.12 -5.00
N ALA A 162 -16.88 -22.81 -4.28
CA ALA A 162 -16.77 -24.27 -4.31
C ALA A 162 -18.05 -25.00 -3.88
N ASP A 163 -18.90 -24.36 -3.07
CA ASP A 163 -20.21 -24.86 -2.64
C ASP A 163 -21.34 -24.51 -3.62
N ALA A 164 -21.00 -24.10 -4.85
CA ALA A 164 -21.90 -23.63 -5.89
C ALA A 164 -22.69 -22.34 -5.57
N THR A 165 -22.33 -21.62 -4.50
CA THR A 165 -22.86 -20.27 -4.25
C THR A 165 -22.44 -19.35 -5.39
N ARG A 166 -23.41 -18.72 -6.04
CA ARG A 166 -23.17 -17.77 -7.13
C ARG A 166 -23.34 -16.34 -6.64
N LEU A 167 -22.32 -15.52 -6.85
CA LEU A 167 -22.33 -14.10 -6.54
C LEU A 167 -22.04 -13.32 -7.81
N ARG A 168 -22.71 -12.19 -8.00
CA ARG A 168 -22.48 -11.27 -9.11
C ARG A 168 -21.73 -10.05 -8.60
N ILE A 169 -20.71 -9.65 -9.37
CA ILE A 169 -19.95 -8.42 -9.15
C ILE A 169 -20.79 -7.25 -9.67
N GLU A 170 -21.00 -6.25 -8.85
CA GLU A 170 -21.56 -4.96 -9.25
C GLU A 170 -20.55 -3.86 -8.95
N VAL A 171 -19.97 -3.29 -10.01
CA VAL A 171 -19.10 -2.11 -9.90
C VAL A 171 -19.98 -0.88 -9.68
N LEU A 172 -19.67 -0.10 -8.64
CA LEU A 172 -20.36 1.14 -8.29
C LEU A 172 -19.63 2.36 -8.85
N THR A 173 -18.31 2.40 -8.70
CA THR A 173 -17.45 3.47 -9.25
C THR A 173 -16.04 2.97 -9.53
N GLY A 174 -15.37 3.57 -10.51
CA GLY A 174 -13.97 3.35 -10.86
C GLY A 174 -13.08 4.58 -10.64
N GLU A 175 -13.55 5.56 -9.86
CA GLU A 175 -12.90 6.87 -9.70
C GLU A 175 -12.32 7.08 -8.29
N LEU A 176 -12.09 6.00 -7.53
CA LEU A 176 -11.45 6.12 -6.22
C LEU A 176 -9.94 6.31 -6.36
N HIS A 177 -9.34 6.98 -5.38
CA HIS A 177 -7.90 7.21 -5.31
C HIS A 177 -7.31 6.57 -4.05
N ASP A 178 -6.70 5.39 -4.21
CA ASP A 178 -6.02 4.66 -3.13
C ASP A 178 -6.89 4.46 -1.87
N PRO A 179 -8.02 3.72 -2.00
CA PRO A 179 -8.93 3.48 -0.89
C PRO A 179 -8.27 2.63 0.20
N ALA A 180 -8.37 3.07 1.45
CA ALA A 180 -7.75 2.41 2.60
C ALA A 180 -8.77 1.68 3.49
N SER A 181 -10.01 2.16 3.55
CA SER A 181 -11.03 1.60 4.43
C SER A 181 -12.43 2.03 4.00
N VAL A 182 -13.43 1.20 4.32
CA VAL A 182 -14.85 1.51 4.12
C VAL A 182 -15.59 1.20 5.41
N ALA A 183 -16.35 2.17 5.91
CA ALA A 183 -17.30 1.95 6.98
C ALA A 183 -18.74 2.06 6.44
N VAL A 184 -19.60 1.11 6.83
CA VAL A 184 -20.99 1.05 6.39
C VAL A 184 -21.90 1.49 7.53
N ALA A 185 -22.73 2.50 7.29
CA ALA A 185 -23.76 2.95 8.22
C ALA A 185 -24.97 1.98 8.25
N PRO A 186 -25.78 2.02 9.32
CA PRO A 186 -26.99 1.19 9.41
C PRO A 186 -27.99 1.39 8.26
N ASP A 187 -28.04 2.60 7.71
CA ASP A 187 -28.88 2.96 6.55
C ASP A 187 -28.30 2.50 5.19
N GLY A 188 -27.12 1.86 5.18
CA GLY A 188 -26.43 1.42 3.97
C GLY A 188 -25.52 2.48 3.32
N THR A 189 -25.46 3.70 3.86
CA THR A 189 -24.50 4.72 3.41
C THR A 189 -23.06 4.22 3.64
N LEU A 190 -22.19 4.35 2.64
CA LEU A 190 -20.78 4.02 2.76
C LEU A 190 -19.96 5.29 3.00
N PHE A 191 -19.00 5.18 3.90
CA PHE A 191 -17.93 6.16 4.10
C PHE A 191 -16.62 5.54 3.64
N VAL A 192 -16.15 5.96 2.47
CA VAL A 192 -14.95 5.43 1.82
C VAL A 192 -13.77 6.34 2.15
N ALA A 193 -12.83 5.82 2.94
CA ALA A 193 -11.60 6.52 3.29
C ALA A 193 -10.54 6.29 2.21
N GLU A 194 -9.99 7.39 1.69
CA GLU A 194 -8.84 7.41 0.78
C GLU A 194 -7.58 7.78 1.55
N ARG A 195 -6.44 7.14 1.22
CA ARG A 195 -5.17 7.36 1.94
C ARG A 195 -4.75 8.82 2.02
N ALA A 196 -5.10 9.63 1.03
CA ALA A 196 -4.82 11.06 0.97
C ALA A 196 -5.57 11.91 2.02
N GLY A 197 -6.30 11.29 2.96
CA GLY A 197 -6.95 12.00 4.06
C GLY A 197 -8.37 12.45 3.77
N ARG A 198 -9.01 11.90 2.74
CA ARG A 198 -10.40 12.21 2.39
C ARG A 198 -11.31 11.06 2.76
N VAL A 199 -12.53 11.38 3.17
CA VAL A 199 -13.63 10.41 3.28
C VAL A 199 -14.72 10.82 2.32
N LEU A 200 -15.02 9.95 1.36
CA LEU A 200 -16.12 10.12 0.41
C LEU A 200 -17.38 9.46 0.97
N LEU A 201 -18.54 10.02 0.64
CA LEU A 201 -19.84 9.43 0.96
C LEU A 201 -20.40 8.76 -0.29
N VAL A 202 -20.87 7.52 -0.16
CA VAL A 202 -21.59 6.81 -1.22
C VAL A 202 -22.97 6.45 -0.71
N ARG A 203 -24.01 6.93 -1.40
CA ARG A 203 -25.41 6.67 -1.08
C ARG A 203 -26.17 6.47 -2.39
N ASP A 204 -27.09 5.52 -2.40
CA ASP A 204 -27.88 5.18 -3.61
C ASP A 204 -27.00 4.88 -4.83
N ASP A 205 -25.92 4.12 -4.61
CA ASP A 205 -24.91 3.76 -5.62
C ASP A 205 -24.17 4.95 -6.28
N ALA A 206 -24.28 6.16 -5.72
CA ALA A 206 -23.62 7.38 -6.20
C ALA A 206 -22.61 7.93 -5.18
N VAL A 207 -21.42 8.30 -5.68
CA VAL A 207 -20.38 8.98 -4.90
C VAL A 207 -20.69 10.48 -4.82
N THR A 208 -20.55 11.08 -3.65
CA THR A 208 -20.73 12.53 -3.50
C THR A 208 -19.60 13.32 -4.19
N PRO A 209 -19.91 14.41 -4.92
CA PRO A 209 -18.88 15.23 -5.57
C PRO A 209 -17.92 15.93 -4.60
N ARG A 210 -18.35 16.13 -3.35
CA ARG A 210 -17.53 16.70 -2.27
C ARG A 210 -17.26 15.63 -1.22
N PRO A 211 -16.02 15.54 -0.69
CA PRO A 211 -15.73 14.67 0.45
C PRO A 211 -16.59 15.04 1.66
N ALA A 212 -17.04 14.03 2.39
CA ALA A 212 -17.70 14.19 3.69
C ALA A 212 -16.71 14.62 4.79
N LEU A 213 -15.43 14.29 4.63
CA LEU A 213 -14.35 14.71 5.53
C LEU A 213 -13.06 14.92 4.75
N VAL A 214 -12.29 15.94 5.15
CA VAL A 214 -10.88 16.11 4.80
C VAL A 214 -10.12 16.26 6.12
N ILE A 215 -9.06 15.48 6.31
CA ILE A 215 -8.24 15.50 7.52
C ILE A 215 -6.99 16.33 7.22
N ASP A 216 -6.98 17.59 7.65
CA ASP A 216 -5.89 18.54 7.35
C ASP A 216 -4.52 18.03 7.83
N ASP A 217 -4.47 17.35 8.98
CA ASP A 217 -3.24 16.73 9.52
C ASP A 217 -2.56 15.76 8.52
N VAL A 218 -3.36 15.11 7.67
CA VAL A 218 -2.87 14.17 6.64
C VAL A 218 -2.35 14.94 5.43
N VAL A 219 -3.06 16.01 5.04
CA VAL A 219 -2.79 16.80 3.83
C VAL A 219 -1.60 17.75 4.02
N ALA A 220 -1.41 18.30 5.22
CA ALA A 220 -0.54 19.45 5.46
C ALA A 220 0.95 19.22 5.17
N GLU A 221 1.44 17.98 5.20
CA GLU A 221 2.88 17.69 5.10
C GLU A 221 3.23 16.49 4.18
N GLY A 222 2.25 15.95 3.45
CA GLY A 222 2.46 14.93 2.40
C GLY A 222 2.94 13.55 2.86
N THR A 223 3.23 13.36 4.16
CA THR A 223 3.65 12.07 4.75
C THR A 223 2.52 11.37 5.52
N GLY A 224 1.43 12.09 5.79
CA GLY A 224 0.26 11.55 6.46
C GLY A 224 -0.50 10.57 5.56
N GLN A 225 -1.10 9.56 6.17
CA GLN A 225 -1.93 8.56 5.50
C GLN A 225 -3.14 8.23 6.36
N LEU A 226 -4.34 8.34 5.80
CA LEU A 226 -5.54 7.78 6.42
C LEU A 226 -5.55 6.26 6.23
N LEU A 227 -5.65 5.53 7.35
CA LEU A 227 -5.47 4.08 7.36
C LEU A 227 -6.76 3.31 7.60
N ALA A 228 -7.58 3.74 8.55
CA ALA A 228 -8.88 3.12 8.78
C ALA A 228 -9.91 4.09 9.36
N VAL A 229 -11.18 3.82 9.09
CA VAL A 229 -12.33 4.49 9.69
C VAL A 229 -13.28 3.48 10.33
N ALA A 230 -13.94 3.87 11.42
CA ALA A 230 -14.95 3.07 12.10
C ALA A 230 -16.08 3.96 12.60
N LEU A 231 -17.33 3.51 12.45
CA LEU A 231 -18.49 4.20 13.02
C LEU A 231 -18.71 3.74 14.46
N ASP A 232 -19.18 4.64 15.33
CA ASP A 232 -19.68 4.29 16.65
C ASP A 232 -20.81 3.24 16.50
N PRO A 233 -20.87 2.18 17.33
CA PRO A 233 -21.96 1.20 17.26
C PRO A 233 -23.37 1.81 17.43
N ARG A 234 -23.46 3.01 18.01
CA ARG A 234 -24.69 3.81 18.13
C ARG A 234 -24.69 5.00 17.16
N PHE A 235 -24.14 4.82 15.96
CA PHE A 235 -23.94 5.89 14.97
C PHE A 235 -25.20 6.72 14.70
N GLU A 236 -26.37 6.09 14.62
CA GLU A 236 -27.66 6.80 14.45
C GLU A 236 -27.93 7.83 15.56
N ALA A 237 -27.51 7.53 16.79
CA ALA A 237 -27.70 8.40 17.94
C ALA A 237 -26.53 9.38 18.15
N THR A 238 -25.30 8.96 17.86
CA THR A 238 -24.10 9.76 18.18
C THR A 238 -23.56 10.55 17.00
N GLY A 239 -23.75 10.05 15.78
CA GLY A 239 -23.16 10.57 14.56
C GLY A 239 -21.63 10.50 14.54
N PHE A 240 -21.00 9.66 15.37
CA PHE A 240 -19.54 9.65 15.50
C PHE A 240 -18.85 8.71 14.52
N LEU A 241 -17.86 9.25 13.80
CA LEU A 241 -16.88 8.51 13.02
C LEU A 241 -15.51 8.65 13.68
N PHE A 242 -14.79 7.56 13.78
CA PHE A 242 -13.42 7.50 14.27
C PHE A 242 -12.49 7.21 13.11
N ALA A 243 -11.34 7.88 13.07
CA ALA A 243 -10.31 7.65 12.08
C ALA A 243 -8.98 7.39 12.77
N ILE A 244 -8.20 6.45 12.24
CA ILE A 244 -6.79 6.26 12.56
C ILE A 244 -5.96 6.60 11.32
N TYR A 245 -4.99 7.49 11.50
CA TYR A 245 -4.16 8.02 10.42
C TYR A 245 -2.75 8.33 10.95
N THR A 246 -1.79 8.49 10.04
CA THR A 246 -0.50 9.07 10.39
C THR A 246 -0.49 10.56 10.18
N ALA A 247 0.20 11.26 11.08
CA ALA A 247 0.54 12.66 10.97
C ALA A 247 2.01 12.85 11.36
N PRO A 248 2.69 13.88 10.86
CA PRO A 248 4.02 14.27 11.32
C PRO A 248 4.02 14.54 12.83
N SER A 249 4.94 13.91 13.53
CA SER A 249 5.24 14.23 14.92
C SER A 249 6.09 15.50 15.00
N ARG A 250 6.39 15.96 16.23
CA ARG A 250 7.27 17.12 16.46
C ARG A 250 8.68 16.99 15.85
N THR A 251 9.14 15.77 15.56
CA THR A 251 10.43 15.51 14.91
C THR A 251 10.32 15.37 13.39
N GLY A 252 9.11 15.48 12.83
CA GLY A 252 8.81 15.22 11.42
C GLY A 252 8.63 13.74 11.07
N ALA A 253 8.92 12.82 12.00
CA ALA A 253 8.68 11.39 11.80
C ALA A 253 7.16 11.08 11.86
N PRO A 254 6.64 10.12 11.06
CA PRO A 254 5.23 9.77 11.10
C PRO A 254 4.84 9.16 12.43
N ALA A 255 3.69 9.57 12.96
CA ALA A 255 3.09 9.03 14.17
C ALA A 255 1.60 8.79 13.94
N PHE A 256 1.07 7.71 14.50
CA PHE A 256 -0.35 7.44 14.50
C PHE A 256 -1.11 8.40 15.41
N ARG A 257 -2.27 8.81 14.92
CA ARG A 257 -3.27 9.60 15.61
C ARG A 257 -4.63 8.96 15.40
N ILE A 258 -5.41 8.89 16.48
CA ILE A 258 -6.82 8.54 16.44
C ILE A 258 -7.61 9.82 16.72
N ALA A 259 -8.54 10.16 15.83
CA ALA A 259 -9.47 11.26 16.02
C ALA A 259 -10.91 10.79 15.86
N ARG A 260 -11.81 11.48 16.58
CA ARG A 260 -13.26 11.35 16.45
C ARG A 260 -13.82 12.60 15.78
N PHE A 261 -14.78 12.40 14.91
CA PHE A 261 -15.52 13.45 14.23
C PHE A 261 -17.02 13.23 14.41
N ARG A 262 -17.81 14.30 14.33
CA ARG A 262 -19.26 14.28 14.47
C ARG A 262 -19.95 14.64 13.16
N ARG A 263 -20.95 13.86 12.78
CA ARG A 263 -21.77 14.10 11.60
C ARG A 263 -22.54 15.43 11.71
N ALA A 264 -22.47 16.22 10.66
CA ALA A 264 -23.19 17.47 10.45
C ALA A 264 -23.78 17.46 9.02
N GLY A 265 -24.97 16.86 8.87
CA GLY A 265 -25.58 16.60 7.57
C GLY A 265 -24.84 15.47 6.82
N ASP A 266 -24.35 15.78 5.62
CA ASP A 266 -23.53 14.86 4.80
C ASP A 266 -22.01 15.05 5.02
N PHE A 267 -21.60 15.86 6.00
CA PHE A 267 -20.20 16.10 6.35
C PHE A 267 -19.89 15.66 7.79
N PHE A 268 -18.59 15.64 8.13
CA PHE A 268 -18.08 15.47 9.48
C PHE A 268 -17.33 16.72 9.95
N ALA A 269 -17.50 17.08 11.22
CA ALA A 269 -16.90 18.23 11.88
C ALA A 269 -16.53 17.87 13.34
N GLU A 270 -16.26 18.88 14.18
CA GLU A 270 -15.99 18.71 15.62
C GLU A 270 -14.90 17.67 15.93
N GLN A 271 -13.73 17.83 15.31
CA GLN A 271 -12.60 16.93 15.53
C GLN A 271 -12.16 16.94 17.01
N ALA A 272 -12.05 15.75 17.59
CA ALA A 272 -11.47 15.51 18.90
C ALA A 272 -10.37 14.46 18.79
N ILE A 273 -9.15 14.79 19.22
CA ILE A 273 -8.04 13.84 19.28
C ILE A 273 -8.28 12.88 20.45
N ILE A 274 -8.26 11.58 20.15
CA ILE A 274 -8.51 10.48 21.08
C ILE A 274 -7.19 9.88 21.59
N LEU A 275 -6.24 9.72 20.67
CA LEU A 275 -4.89 9.24 20.95
C LEU A 275 -3.93 9.87 19.94
N ASP A 276 -2.73 10.21 20.37
CA ASP A 276 -1.72 10.83 19.51
C ASP A 276 -0.31 10.37 19.89
N GLY A 277 0.61 10.49 18.95
CA GLY A 277 2.05 10.35 19.21
C GLY A 277 2.55 8.91 19.36
N VAL A 278 1.80 7.91 18.89
CA VAL A 278 2.34 6.54 18.77
C VAL A 278 3.22 6.51 17.51
N PRO A 279 4.52 6.21 17.58
CA PRO A 279 5.38 6.15 16.40
C PRO A 279 4.79 5.25 15.31
N ALA A 280 4.93 5.61 14.03
CA ALA A 280 4.51 4.77 12.91
C ALA A 280 5.72 4.32 12.10
N GLY A 281 5.62 3.14 11.49
CA GLY A 281 6.63 2.68 10.54
C GLY A 281 6.87 3.74 9.44
N PRO A 282 8.13 4.06 9.10
CA PRO A 282 8.44 5.11 8.12
C PRO A 282 8.04 4.71 6.68
N VAL A 283 7.88 3.41 6.44
CA VAL A 283 7.51 2.85 5.13
C VAL A 283 6.24 2.03 5.28
N ARG A 284 5.19 2.42 4.53
CA ARG A 284 3.88 1.74 4.49
C ARG A 284 3.28 1.46 5.88
N PRO A 285 3.05 2.50 6.70
CA PRO A 285 2.47 2.32 8.02
C PRO A 285 1.16 1.52 7.96
N SER A 286 0.90 0.75 9.00
CA SER A 286 -0.28 -0.10 9.06
C SER A 286 -0.94 -0.04 10.42
N ALA A 287 -2.26 0.08 10.39
CA ALA A 287 -3.08 0.11 11.56
C ALA A 287 -4.49 -0.37 11.21
N SER A 288 -5.24 -0.79 12.22
CA SER A 288 -6.64 -1.16 12.08
C SER A 288 -7.46 -0.62 13.22
N LEU A 289 -8.74 -0.33 12.96
CA LEU A 289 -9.66 0.27 13.92
C LEU A 289 -11.00 -0.47 13.85
N ALA A 290 -11.51 -0.94 14.99
CA ALA A 290 -12.80 -1.61 15.05
C ALA A 290 -13.45 -1.44 16.44
N PHE A 291 -14.78 -1.52 16.49
CA PHE A 291 -15.49 -1.61 17.76
C PHE A 291 -15.73 -3.07 18.15
N GLY A 292 -15.39 -3.40 19.39
CA GLY A 292 -15.67 -4.71 19.98
C GLY A 292 -17.13 -4.88 20.38
N PRO A 293 -17.55 -6.11 20.70
CA PRO A 293 -18.89 -6.41 21.19
C PRO A 293 -19.22 -5.74 22.54
N ASP A 294 -18.20 -5.29 23.27
CA ASP A 294 -18.31 -4.55 24.54
C ASP A 294 -18.41 -3.03 24.39
N GLY A 295 -18.55 -2.55 23.13
CA GLY A 295 -18.65 -1.14 22.79
C GLY A 295 -17.34 -0.35 23.00
N LYS A 296 -16.20 -1.02 23.13
CA LYS A 296 -14.88 -0.39 23.22
C LYS A 296 -14.24 -0.26 21.84
N LEU A 297 -13.40 0.76 21.70
CA LEU A 297 -12.62 1.02 20.50
C LEU A 297 -11.32 0.20 20.58
N TYR A 298 -11.13 -0.68 19.62
CA TYR A 298 -9.91 -1.46 19.45
C TYR A 298 -9.07 -0.84 18.34
N ALA A 299 -7.79 -0.59 18.63
CA ALA A 299 -6.84 -0.01 17.69
C ALA A 299 -5.58 -0.87 17.65
N ALA A 300 -5.24 -1.38 16.48
CA ALA A 300 -4.02 -2.15 16.23
C ALA A 300 -2.97 -1.26 15.56
N PHE A 301 -1.75 -1.25 16.08
CA PHE A 301 -0.63 -0.46 15.55
C PHE A 301 0.50 -1.37 15.08
N ASP A 302 1.20 -0.96 14.01
CA ASP A 302 2.45 -1.60 13.62
C ASP A 302 3.57 -1.40 14.66
N ALA A 303 4.67 -2.12 14.44
CA ALA A 303 5.84 -2.09 15.32
C ALA A 303 6.66 -0.78 15.23
N GLY A 304 6.22 0.26 14.50
CA GLY A 304 6.89 1.56 14.47
C GLY A 304 8.21 1.58 13.70
N GLY A 305 8.45 0.58 12.83
CA GLY A 305 9.72 0.41 12.12
C GLY A 305 10.80 -0.34 12.91
N GLU A 306 10.52 -0.70 14.17
CA GLU A 306 11.44 -1.41 15.05
C GLU A 306 10.77 -2.70 15.58
N PRO A 307 11.09 -3.88 15.03
CA PRO A 307 10.41 -5.13 15.36
C PRO A 307 10.37 -5.45 16.86
N ASP A 308 11.43 -5.10 17.59
CA ASP A 308 11.55 -5.33 19.04
C ASP A 308 10.54 -4.51 19.87
N SER A 309 10.02 -3.40 19.33
CA SER A 309 9.00 -2.58 20.00
C SER A 309 7.72 -3.35 20.29
N ALA A 310 7.41 -4.39 19.50
CA ALA A 310 6.24 -5.23 19.72
C ALA A 310 6.32 -6.01 21.05
N GLY A 311 7.52 -6.23 21.59
CA GLY A 311 7.74 -6.83 22.92
C GLY A 311 7.81 -5.82 24.07
N ASP A 312 8.03 -4.53 23.80
CA ASP A 312 8.11 -3.50 24.83
C ASP A 312 6.72 -3.13 25.35
N LEU A 313 6.49 -3.34 26.66
CA LEU A 313 5.21 -3.04 27.32
C LEU A 313 5.04 -1.55 27.67
N ALA A 314 6.12 -0.77 27.59
CA ALA A 314 6.06 0.68 27.72
C ALA A 314 5.63 1.38 26.41
N SER A 315 5.55 0.63 25.30
CA SER A 315 5.16 1.13 23.98
C SER A 315 3.81 0.58 23.53
N PHE A 316 3.08 1.40 22.76
CA PHE A 316 1.86 0.99 22.06
C PHE A 316 2.14 0.39 20.67
N ASN A 317 3.39 0.45 20.19
CA ASN A 317 3.79 -0.18 18.94
C ASN A 317 3.68 -1.70 18.99
N GLY A 318 3.17 -2.28 17.90
CA GLY A 318 2.94 -3.70 17.77
C GLY A 318 1.91 -4.26 18.75
N LYS A 319 0.96 -3.43 19.17
CA LYS A 319 -0.10 -3.79 20.13
C LYS A 319 -1.48 -3.61 19.50
N VAL A 320 -2.43 -4.40 19.98
CA VAL A 320 -3.85 -4.07 19.95
C VAL A 320 -4.19 -3.40 21.28
N LEU A 321 -4.67 -2.16 21.22
CA LEU A 321 -5.20 -1.43 22.37
C LEU A 321 -6.72 -1.60 22.46
N ARG A 322 -7.26 -1.56 23.67
CA ARG A 322 -8.68 -1.50 24.01
C ARG A 322 -8.96 -0.22 24.78
N LEU A 323 -9.69 0.70 24.16
CA LEU A 323 -9.95 2.06 24.65
C LEU A 323 -11.46 2.29 24.84
N ASN A 324 -11.82 3.17 25.76
CA ASN A 324 -13.15 3.78 25.72
C ASN A 324 -13.25 4.69 24.47
N PRO A 325 -14.46 5.01 23.97
CA PRO A 325 -14.64 5.91 22.83
C PRO A 325 -14.13 7.35 23.06
N ASP A 326 -13.76 7.71 24.29
CA ASP A 326 -13.12 8.99 24.64
C ASP A 326 -11.60 8.89 24.76
N GLY A 327 -11.01 7.71 24.48
CA GLY A 327 -9.57 7.46 24.53
C GLY A 327 -9.04 7.00 25.88
N THR A 328 -9.87 7.01 26.93
CA THR A 328 -9.44 6.57 28.26
C THR A 328 -9.31 5.05 28.33
N THR A 329 -8.39 4.56 29.17
CA THR A 329 -8.31 3.12 29.46
C THR A 329 -9.57 2.65 30.19
N PRO A 330 -10.24 1.57 29.72
CA PRO A 330 -11.36 0.98 30.44
C PRO A 330 -10.98 0.55 31.86
N ARG A 331 -11.85 0.81 32.84
CA ARG A 331 -11.56 0.55 34.27
C ARG A 331 -11.36 -0.93 34.61
N ASP A 332 -11.85 -1.82 33.76
CA ASP A 332 -11.73 -3.27 33.88
C ASP A 332 -10.41 -3.81 33.30
N GLN A 333 -9.59 -2.97 32.64
CA GLN A 333 -8.26 -3.38 32.15
C GLN A 333 -7.25 -3.51 33.29
N PRO A 334 -6.50 -4.64 33.36
CA PRO A 334 -5.41 -4.79 34.32
C PRO A 334 -4.33 -3.73 34.16
N LEU A 335 -3.69 -3.39 35.29
CA LEU A 335 -2.56 -2.45 35.35
C LEU A 335 -2.86 -1.05 34.81
N ALA A 336 -4.14 -0.69 34.63
CA ALA A 336 -4.57 0.56 33.98
C ALA A 336 -3.95 0.79 32.58
N SER A 337 -3.51 -0.29 31.92
CA SER A 337 -2.94 -0.24 30.57
C SER A 337 -4.03 -0.51 29.53
N PRO A 338 -4.08 0.26 28.41
CA PRO A 338 -5.00 -0.04 27.33
C PRO A 338 -4.55 -1.23 26.49
N VAL A 339 -3.35 -1.78 26.70
CA VAL A 339 -2.84 -2.92 25.93
C VAL A 339 -3.73 -4.15 26.15
N HIS A 340 -4.29 -4.66 25.04
CA HIS A 340 -5.17 -5.82 25.03
C HIS A 340 -4.44 -7.09 24.59
N ALA A 341 -3.67 -7.00 23.49
CA ALA A 341 -2.93 -8.13 22.93
C ALA A 341 -1.69 -7.67 22.16
N TYR A 342 -0.70 -8.55 22.05
CA TYR A 342 0.58 -8.35 21.36
C TYR A 342 1.36 -9.68 21.27
N PRO A 343 2.43 -9.79 20.46
CA PRO A 343 2.95 -8.80 19.49
C PRO A 343 2.24 -8.85 18.13
N PHE A 344 2.17 -7.71 17.45
CA PHE A 344 1.75 -7.54 16.06
C PHE A 344 2.80 -6.76 15.26
N GLY A 345 3.02 -7.13 14.01
CA GLY A 345 3.98 -6.50 13.12
C GLY A 345 3.33 -5.45 12.25
N SER A 346 2.35 -5.87 11.43
CA SER A 346 1.74 -5.02 10.40
C SER A 346 0.23 -5.28 10.24
N PRO A 347 -0.60 -4.89 11.23
CA PRO A 347 -2.04 -5.15 11.21
C PRO A 347 -2.75 -4.36 10.11
N ARG A 348 -3.60 -5.05 9.33
CA ARG A 348 -4.39 -4.50 8.22
C ARG A 348 -5.91 -4.66 8.40
N GLY A 349 -6.35 -5.53 9.29
CA GLY A 349 -7.78 -5.76 9.52
C GLY A 349 -8.08 -6.43 10.85
N MET A 350 -9.28 -6.20 11.36
CA MET A 350 -9.80 -6.82 12.58
C MET A 350 -11.25 -7.22 12.38
N ALA A 351 -11.60 -8.45 12.77
CA ALA A 351 -12.98 -8.93 12.72
C ALA A 351 -13.34 -9.71 13.99
N TRP A 352 -14.50 -9.38 14.56
CA TRP A 352 -15.01 -10.00 15.78
C TRP A 352 -16.01 -11.11 15.45
N GLN A 353 -15.73 -12.33 15.89
CA GLN A 353 -16.76 -13.36 16.04
C GLN A 353 -17.51 -13.07 17.34
N ARG A 354 -18.57 -12.25 17.26
CA ARG A 354 -19.19 -11.61 18.44
C ARG A 354 -19.68 -12.63 19.47
N ASP A 355 -20.40 -13.66 19.02
CA ASP A 355 -21.00 -14.67 19.89
C ASP A 355 -19.94 -15.54 20.59
N ALA A 356 -18.81 -15.78 19.93
CA ALA A 356 -17.72 -16.60 20.47
C ALA A 356 -16.69 -15.80 21.28
N GLY A 357 -16.74 -14.46 21.21
CA GLY A 357 -15.74 -13.60 21.84
C GLY A 357 -14.33 -13.80 21.28
N VAL A 358 -14.22 -14.12 19.99
CA VAL A 358 -12.93 -14.25 19.29
C VAL A 358 -12.68 -13.02 18.42
N LEU A 359 -11.49 -12.45 18.52
CA LEU A 359 -11.03 -11.38 17.64
C LEU A 359 -9.99 -11.94 16.68
N TRP A 360 -10.26 -11.88 15.38
CA TRP A 360 -9.28 -12.18 14.35
C TRP A 360 -8.56 -10.89 13.94
N VAL A 361 -7.23 -10.96 13.86
CA VAL A 361 -6.38 -9.86 13.39
C VAL A 361 -5.64 -10.33 12.13
N ALA A 362 -5.80 -9.60 11.04
CA ALA A 362 -5.06 -9.82 9.80
C ALA A 362 -3.79 -8.96 9.78
N GLU A 363 -2.67 -9.57 9.43
CA GLU A 363 -1.39 -8.89 9.25
C GLU A 363 -0.79 -9.21 7.89
N GLU A 364 -0.19 -8.18 7.28
CA GLU A 364 0.56 -8.31 6.03
C GLU A 364 2.04 -8.54 6.33
N GLY A 365 2.63 -9.56 5.72
CA GLY A 365 4.05 -9.89 5.84
C GLY A 365 4.91 -9.13 4.83
N GLU A 366 6.23 -9.16 5.04
CA GLU A 366 7.19 -8.39 4.25
C GLU A 366 7.37 -8.92 2.81
N GLU A 367 7.19 -10.22 2.58
CA GLU A 367 7.37 -10.90 1.28
C GLU A 367 6.04 -11.20 0.55
N GLY A 368 4.96 -10.52 0.92
CA GLY A 368 3.64 -10.69 0.29
C GLY A 368 2.84 -11.89 0.81
N ASP A 369 3.34 -12.62 1.79
CA ASP A 369 2.55 -13.52 2.62
C ASP A 369 1.75 -12.74 3.67
N GLY A 370 0.67 -13.32 4.18
CA GLY A 370 -0.13 -12.75 5.25
C GLY A 370 -0.32 -13.73 6.39
N ARG A 371 -0.85 -13.25 7.51
CA ARG A 371 -1.30 -14.11 8.59
C ARG A 371 -2.59 -13.60 9.21
N LEU A 372 -3.42 -14.53 9.67
CA LEU A 372 -4.53 -14.26 10.57
C LEU A 372 -4.21 -14.84 11.93
N THR A 373 -4.32 -14.01 12.97
CA THR A 373 -4.13 -14.42 14.36
C THR A 373 -5.48 -14.37 15.08
N ALA A 374 -5.92 -15.50 15.62
CA ALA A 374 -7.07 -15.55 16.52
C ALA A 374 -6.65 -15.11 17.92
N LEU A 375 -7.38 -14.17 18.50
CA LEU A 375 -7.31 -13.81 19.91
C LEU A 375 -8.52 -14.42 20.62
N VAL A 376 -8.26 -15.29 21.59
CA VAL A 376 -9.24 -16.00 22.41
C VAL A 376 -9.20 -15.50 23.85
N ASP A 377 -10.24 -15.82 24.64
CA ASP A 377 -10.41 -15.29 26.00
C ASP A 377 -10.23 -13.77 26.05
N THR A 378 -10.90 -13.06 25.13
CA THR A 378 -10.81 -11.59 24.92
C THR A 378 -11.36 -10.74 26.08
N ARG A 379 -11.53 -11.34 27.27
CA ARG A 379 -11.76 -10.61 28.50
C ARG A 379 -10.55 -9.73 28.83
N PRO A 380 -10.74 -8.59 29.52
CA PRO A 380 -9.67 -7.66 29.85
C PRO A 380 -8.44 -8.34 30.48
N GLY A 381 -7.29 -8.17 29.84
CA GLY A 381 -5.99 -8.77 30.21
C GLY A 381 -5.92 -10.29 30.27
N ARG A 382 -6.86 -11.01 29.64
CA ARG A 382 -6.81 -12.47 29.50
C ARG A 382 -6.68 -12.94 28.06
N ALA A 383 -6.65 -12.01 27.09
CA ALA A 383 -6.54 -12.33 25.68
C ALA A 383 -5.29 -13.18 25.42
N ARG A 384 -5.47 -14.27 24.66
CA ARG A 384 -4.42 -15.21 24.30
C ARG A 384 -4.42 -15.44 22.81
N VAL A 385 -3.24 -15.71 22.27
CA VAL A 385 -3.11 -16.17 20.89
C VAL A 385 -3.66 -17.60 20.79
N GLY A 386 -4.64 -17.78 19.91
CA GLY A 386 -5.16 -19.07 19.46
C GLY A 386 -4.42 -19.55 18.22
N GLN A 387 -5.15 -19.88 17.16
CA GLN A 387 -4.54 -20.24 15.88
C GLN A 387 -3.86 -19.03 15.23
N VAL A 388 -2.69 -19.27 14.63
CA VAL A 388 -2.09 -18.40 13.61
C VAL A 388 -2.21 -19.13 12.27
N PHE A 389 -2.95 -18.55 11.34
CA PHE A 389 -3.22 -19.10 10.02
C PHE A 389 -2.43 -18.32 8.96
N ALA A 390 -1.62 -19.01 8.17
CA ALA A 390 -0.91 -18.40 7.05
C ALA A 390 -1.90 -18.09 5.91
N VAL A 391 -1.83 -16.88 5.36
CA VAL A 391 -2.66 -16.42 4.24
C VAL A 391 -1.76 -16.27 3.01
N PRO A 392 -1.76 -17.25 2.10
CA PRO A 392 -0.99 -17.15 0.87
C PRO A 392 -1.46 -15.94 0.06
N GLY A 393 -0.52 -15.07 -0.31
CA GLY A 393 -0.84 -13.88 -1.09
C GLY A 393 -1.22 -12.62 -0.30
N GLY A 394 -1.07 -12.65 1.02
CA GLY A 394 -1.20 -11.45 1.85
C GLY A 394 -2.60 -11.29 2.43
N ALA A 395 -2.68 -10.66 3.59
CA ALA A 395 -3.93 -10.33 4.27
C ALA A 395 -4.02 -8.79 4.38
N THR A 396 -4.65 -8.18 3.39
CA THR A 396 -4.69 -6.71 3.21
C THR A 396 -5.94 -6.06 3.78
N ALA A 397 -6.98 -6.86 4.01
CA ALA A 397 -8.23 -6.48 4.66
C ALA A 397 -8.86 -7.72 5.30
N LEU A 398 -9.77 -7.50 6.26
CA LEU A 398 -10.48 -8.58 6.94
C LEU A 398 -11.91 -8.15 7.30
N ALA A 399 -12.88 -8.99 6.97
CA ALA A 399 -14.26 -8.85 7.43
C ALA A 399 -14.85 -10.21 7.82
N LEU A 400 -15.80 -10.22 8.76
CA LEU A 400 -16.62 -11.38 9.07
C LEU A 400 -17.97 -11.26 8.36
N TYR A 401 -18.45 -12.37 7.79
CA TYR A 401 -19.78 -12.42 7.20
C TYR A 401 -20.78 -13.07 8.17
N GLU A 402 -21.75 -12.31 8.69
CA GLU A 402 -22.73 -12.81 9.68
C GLU A 402 -24.18 -12.83 9.18
N SER A 403 -24.44 -12.35 7.95
CA SER A 403 -25.79 -12.21 7.41
C SER A 403 -26.37 -13.53 6.88
N ASP A 404 -27.70 -13.64 6.88
CA ASP A 404 -28.44 -14.74 6.23
C ASP A 404 -28.71 -14.51 4.74
N ARG A 405 -28.29 -13.35 4.19
CA ARG A 405 -28.49 -13.05 2.76
C ARG A 405 -27.76 -14.02 1.84
N VAL A 406 -26.56 -14.47 2.25
CA VAL A 406 -25.82 -15.55 1.61
C VAL A 406 -25.51 -16.59 2.69
N PRO A 407 -26.43 -17.51 3.00
CA PRO A 407 -26.30 -18.42 4.14
C PRO A 407 -25.00 -19.24 4.13
N ALA A 408 -24.51 -19.61 2.95
CA ALA A 408 -23.26 -20.33 2.79
C ALA A 408 -22.06 -19.54 3.33
N LEU A 409 -22.07 -18.20 3.23
CA LEU A 409 -20.97 -17.37 3.72
C LEU A 409 -21.03 -17.13 5.23
N ARG A 410 -22.14 -17.41 5.91
CA ARG A 410 -22.33 -17.12 7.34
C ARG A 410 -21.24 -17.77 8.20
N GLY A 411 -20.63 -16.97 9.07
CA GLY A 411 -19.56 -17.36 9.98
C GLY A 411 -18.17 -17.39 9.36
N ASN A 412 -18.03 -17.11 8.06
CA ASN A 412 -16.74 -17.14 7.37
C ASN A 412 -16.06 -15.77 7.36
N LEU A 413 -14.72 -15.80 7.37
CA LEU A 413 -13.90 -14.61 7.20
C LEU A 413 -13.63 -14.36 5.72
N LEU A 414 -13.74 -13.10 5.31
CA LEU A 414 -13.39 -12.62 3.98
C LEU A 414 -12.11 -11.79 4.08
N VAL A 415 -11.08 -12.21 3.35
CA VAL A 415 -9.73 -11.63 3.44
C VAL A 415 -9.38 -11.04 2.07
N GLY A 416 -9.00 -9.76 2.06
CA GLY A 416 -8.42 -9.14 0.87
C GLY A 416 -7.04 -9.73 0.58
N GLY A 417 -6.79 -10.09 -0.68
CA GLY A 417 -5.52 -10.63 -1.13
C GLY A 417 -4.63 -9.56 -1.77
N GLY A 418 -3.36 -9.53 -1.35
CA GLY A 418 -2.28 -8.75 -1.96
C GLY A 418 -1.97 -9.18 -3.40
N ASN A 419 -2.08 -10.48 -3.68
CA ASN A 419 -1.81 -11.08 -4.99
C ASN A 419 -3.03 -11.22 -5.92
N GLY A 420 -4.19 -10.68 -5.54
CA GLY A 420 -5.38 -10.65 -6.39
C GLY A 420 -6.61 -11.34 -5.79
N GLY A 421 -7.63 -10.54 -5.48
CA GLY A 421 -8.97 -11.04 -5.14
C GLY A 421 -9.29 -11.18 -3.65
N ILE A 422 -10.27 -12.02 -3.34
CA ILE A 422 -10.81 -12.23 -1.99
C ILE A 422 -10.72 -13.72 -1.64
N LEU A 423 -10.11 -14.03 -0.51
CA LEU A 423 -10.09 -15.35 0.08
C LEU A 423 -11.24 -15.49 1.08
N ARG A 424 -12.02 -16.57 0.97
CA ARG A 424 -12.99 -16.98 1.99
C ARG A 424 -12.33 -18.03 2.87
N LEU A 425 -12.26 -17.77 4.17
CA LEU A 425 -11.78 -18.70 5.17
C LEU A 425 -12.97 -19.21 5.98
N ARG A 426 -13.13 -20.53 6.02
CA ARG A 426 -14.16 -21.18 6.81
C ARG A 426 -13.67 -21.37 8.24
N VAL A 427 -14.42 -20.82 9.17
CA VAL A 427 -14.20 -20.99 10.60
C VAL A 427 -14.87 -22.30 11.03
N ASP A 428 -14.17 -23.09 11.85
CA ASP A 428 -14.69 -24.34 12.38
C ASP A 428 -15.96 -24.03 13.21
N PRO A 429 -17.11 -24.65 12.90
CA PRO A 429 -18.36 -24.37 13.61
C PRO A 429 -18.33 -24.75 15.09
N HIS A 430 -17.36 -25.55 15.54
CA HIS A 430 -17.17 -25.96 16.94
C HIS A 430 -16.04 -25.20 17.64
N ASP A 431 -15.21 -24.48 16.89
CA ASP A 431 -14.10 -23.69 17.42
C ASP A 431 -13.90 -22.41 16.59
N ALA A 432 -14.48 -21.31 17.07
CA ALA A 432 -14.40 -20.01 16.41
C ALA A 432 -12.97 -19.44 16.28
N ALA A 433 -12.00 -20.05 16.96
CA ALA A 433 -10.58 -19.68 16.89
C ALA A 433 -9.80 -20.55 15.91
N ARG A 434 -10.47 -21.39 15.11
CA ARG A 434 -9.88 -22.32 14.16
C ARG A 434 -10.47 -22.11 12.77
N ILE A 435 -9.59 -22.04 11.77
CA ILE A 435 -9.90 -22.10 10.35
C ILE A 435 -9.68 -23.54 9.88
N ASP A 436 -10.68 -24.11 9.21
CA ASP A 436 -10.67 -25.49 8.71
C ASP A 436 -10.74 -25.60 7.18
N GLY A 437 -10.92 -24.48 6.48
CA GLY A 437 -11.00 -24.42 5.03
C GLY A 437 -10.69 -23.04 4.48
N ALA A 438 -10.18 -23.02 3.26
CA ALA A 438 -9.87 -21.80 2.53
C ALA A 438 -10.21 -21.99 1.06
N GLU A 439 -10.80 -20.97 0.44
CA GLU A 439 -11.03 -20.92 -1.00
C GLU A 439 -10.89 -19.50 -1.54
N ARG A 440 -10.51 -19.36 -2.82
CA ARG A 440 -10.51 -18.07 -3.50
C ARG A 440 -11.93 -17.76 -3.98
N LEU A 441 -12.63 -16.89 -3.26
CA LEU A 441 -14.00 -16.46 -3.58
C LEU A 441 -14.02 -15.53 -4.81
N LEU A 442 -13.03 -14.64 -4.90
CA LEU A 442 -12.82 -13.75 -6.04
C LEU A 442 -11.35 -13.86 -6.47
N GLN A 443 -11.12 -13.91 -7.78
CA GLN A 443 -9.80 -14.00 -8.40
C GLN A 443 -9.67 -12.92 -9.47
N ASP A 444 -8.43 -12.61 -9.87
CA ASP A 444 -8.11 -11.71 -10.99
C ASP A 444 -8.71 -10.29 -10.87
N ALA A 445 -9.06 -9.87 -9.65
CA ALA A 445 -9.58 -8.53 -9.35
C ALA A 445 -8.46 -7.48 -9.15
N GLY A 446 -7.20 -7.91 -9.11
CA GLY A 446 -6.10 -7.11 -8.57
C GLY A 446 -6.09 -7.06 -7.04
N ARG A 447 -5.13 -6.32 -6.47
CA ARG A 447 -4.96 -6.16 -5.02
C ARG A 447 -6.26 -5.59 -4.42
N VAL A 448 -6.82 -6.29 -3.44
CA VAL A 448 -8.03 -5.84 -2.74
C VAL A 448 -7.60 -5.16 -1.44
N GLU A 449 -7.71 -3.83 -1.38
CA GLU A 449 -7.32 -3.04 -0.20
C GLU A 449 -8.36 -3.07 0.91
N VAL A 450 -9.64 -3.28 0.55
CA VAL A 450 -10.77 -3.18 1.47
C VAL A 450 -11.73 -4.33 1.24
N VAL A 451 -12.23 -4.91 2.33
CA VAL A 451 -13.40 -5.78 2.35
C VAL A 451 -14.27 -5.34 3.53
N ALA A 452 -15.54 -5.07 3.28
CA ALA A 452 -16.52 -4.69 4.30
C ALA A 452 -17.84 -5.42 4.07
N VAL A 453 -18.52 -5.80 5.15
CA VAL A 453 -19.84 -6.43 5.08
C VAL A 453 -20.86 -5.47 5.69
N ALA A 454 -21.86 -5.11 4.90
CA ALA A 454 -22.96 -4.28 5.35
C ALA A 454 -23.95 -5.06 6.23
N PRO A 455 -24.76 -4.38 7.07
CA PRO A 455 -25.78 -5.03 7.89
C PRO A 455 -26.77 -5.89 7.11
N ASP A 456 -27.05 -5.54 5.85
CA ASP A 456 -27.93 -6.30 4.96
C ASP A 456 -27.26 -7.54 4.34
N GLY A 457 -25.97 -7.77 4.61
CA GLY A 457 -25.17 -8.86 4.05
C GLY A 457 -24.57 -8.60 2.68
N THR A 458 -24.59 -7.37 2.18
CA THR A 458 -23.85 -6.99 0.98
C THR A 458 -22.36 -6.93 1.30
N VAL A 459 -21.52 -7.58 0.48
CA VAL A 459 -20.06 -7.52 0.62
C VAL A 459 -19.54 -6.42 -0.30
N TYR A 460 -18.97 -5.37 0.27
CA TYR A 460 -18.27 -4.32 -0.46
C TYR A 460 -16.77 -4.61 -0.46
N PHE A 461 -16.10 -4.28 -1.56
CA PHE A 461 -14.65 -4.37 -1.64
C PHE A 461 -14.08 -3.28 -2.53
N CYS A 462 -12.84 -2.90 -2.25
CA CYS A 462 -12.11 -1.94 -3.05
C CYS A 462 -10.83 -2.54 -3.61
N THR A 463 -10.54 -2.22 -4.86
CA THR A 463 -9.19 -2.34 -5.46
C THR A 463 -8.58 -0.95 -5.57
N ALA A 464 -7.45 -0.80 -6.27
CA ALA A 464 -6.69 0.46 -6.32
C ALA A 464 -7.50 1.73 -6.67
N GLY A 465 -8.58 1.60 -7.46
CA GLY A 465 -9.47 2.72 -7.77
C GLY A 465 -10.94 2.36 -7.97
N THR A 466 -11.34 1.13 -7.66
CA THR A 466 -12.71 0.66 -7.90
C THR A 466 -13.37 0.27 -6.60
N LEU A 467 -14.61 0.73 -6.41
CA LEU A 467 -15.53 0.19 -5.40
C LEU A 467 -16.55 -0.69 -6.10
N ALA A 468 -16.67 -1.93 -5.62
CA ALA A 468 -17.63 -2.89 -6.10
C ALA A 468 -18.29 -3.62 -4.93
N ARG A 469 -19.40 -4.29 -5.22
CA ARG A 469 -20.08 -5.20 -4.28
C ARG A 469 -20.29 -6.59 -4.88
N LEU A 470 -20.33 -7.60 -4.02
CA LEU A 470 -20.79 -8.95 -4.35
C LEU A 470 -22.23 -9.11 -3.85
N VAL A 471 -23.13 -9.49 -4.75
CA VAL A 471 -24.55 -9.75 -4.44
C VAL A 471 -24.94 -11.16 -4.90
N PRO A 472 -25.92 -11.83 -4.26
CA PRO A 472 -26.42 -13.12 -4.74
C PRO A 472 -26.86 -13.07 -6.22
N ASP A 473 -26.41 -14.02 -7.03
CA ASP A 473 -26.89 -14.22 -8.41
C ASP A 473 -28.07 -15.19 -8.41
N VAL A 474 -29.27 -14.65 -8.13
CA VAL A 474 -30.52 -15.43 -8.16
C VAL A 474 -31.03 -15.42 -9.61
N ARG A 475 -30.84 -16.53 -10.33
CA ARG A 475 -31.45 -16.76 -11.65
C ARG A 475 -32.64 -17.70 -11.52
#